data_AF-A0A7Y5PKB4-F1
#
_entry.id   AF-A0A7Y5PKB4-F1
#
_cell.length_a   1.000
_cell.length_b   1.000
_cell.length_c   1.000
_cell.angle_alpha   90.00
_cell.angle_beta   90.00
_cell.angle_gamma   90.00
#
_symmetry.space_group_name_H-M   'P 1'
#
loop_
_entity.id
_entity.type
_entity.pdbx_description
1 polymer ?
#
loop_
_entity_poly.entity_id
_entity_poly.type
_entity_poly.pdbx_seq_one_letter_code
_entity_poly.pdbx_strand_id
1 'polypeptide(L)'
;MQLDADRTRVVTIDMADARPGAPTGRCRLGCSLSPLRSVRRHIAAVVAVAIAVPVAWAQGGLYRCGNTYSQVPCSNDARTASVPTGAAPDPAPGLTGAEVCAAHALRALGTDSGLAGRLESSQRGPAEVIQYAGQPLATRTWRVTLAVRTVEGLAAGHRTFRCHLSEDERRVLRISSATP
;
A
#
# COMPACT_ATOMS: atom_id res chain seq x y z
N MET A 1 -44.42 -1.05 20.30
CA MET A 1 -42.96 -1.17 20.43
C MET A 1 -42.36 -0.35 19.30
N GLN A 2 -41.78 0.78 19.65
CA GLN A 2 -41.32 1.84 18.76
C GLN A 2 -39.97 1.42 18.16
N LEU A 3 -39.90 1.23 16.84
CA LEU A 3 -38.65 1.12 16.11
C LEU A 3 -38.18 2.55 15.80
N ASP A 4 -37.06 2.93 16.41
CA ASP A 4 -36.40 4.20 16.19
C ASP A 4 -34.94 3.95 15.82
N ALA A 5 -34.38 4.88 15.03
CA ALA A 5 -32.99 5.01 14.60
C ALA A 5 -32.51 4.23 13.35
N ASP A 6 -33.06 4.61 12.18
CA ASP A 6 -32.22 4.78 10.97
C ASP A 6 -31.52 6.15 11.07
N ARG A 7 -30.24 6.13 11.43
CA ARG A 7 -29.39 7.33 11.47
C ARG A 7 -28.19 7.12 10.57
N THR A 8 -28.47 7.02 9.28
CA THR A 8 -27.47 7.10 8.23
C THR A 8 -26.88 8.52 8.19
N ARG A 9 -25.78 8.75 8.93
CA ARG A 9 -24.97 9.99 8.80
C ARG A 9 -24.17 9.89 7.51
N VAL A 10 -24.65 10.55 6.46
CA VAL A 10 -23.86 10.92 5.29
C VAL A 10 -22.74 11.85 5.77
N VAL A 11 -21.50 11.37 5.76
CA VAL A 11 -20.31 12.20 5.97
C VAL A 11 -19.87 12.71 4.60
N THR A 12 -20.25 13.94 4.30
CA THR A 12 -19.67 14.74 3.22
C THR A 12 -18.22 15.05 3.60
N ILE A 13 -17.27 14.59 2.79
CA ILE A 13 -15.87 15.02 2.90
C ILE A 13 -15.71 16.21 1.96
N ASP A 14 -15.70 17.41 2.55
CA ASP A 14 -15.29 18.65 1.91
C ASP A 14 -13.81 18.56 1.51
N MET A 15 -13.51 18.65 0.21
CA MET A 15 -12.15 18.83 -0.29
C MET A 15 -11.76 20.30 -0.09
N ALA A 16 -11.17 20.59 1.06
CA ALA A 16 -10.54 21.89 1.32
C ALA A 16 -9.21 22.02 0.55
N ASP A 17 -9.16 23.05 -0.28
CA ASP A 17 -8.05 23.97 -0.55
C ASP A 17 -6.60 23.45 -0.36
N ALA A 18 -5.90 23.31 -1.49
CA ALA A 18 -4.46 23.53 -1.53
C ALA A 18 -4.10 24.35 -2.77
N ARG A 19 -4.11 25.67 -2.59
CA ARG A 19 -3.50 26.65 -3.51
C ARG A 19 -1.97 26.52 -3.46
N PRO A 20 -1.27 26.43 -4.59
CA PRO A 20 0.10 26.89 -4.69
C PRO A 20 0.11 28.36 -5.08
N GLY A 21 0.58 29.20 -4.15
CA GLY A 21 0.79 30.63 -4.38
C GLY A 21 1.91 30.89 -5.39
N ALA A 22 1.62 31.75 -6.37
CA ALA A 22 2.61 32.56 -7.04
C ALA A 22 2.89 33.81 -6.18
N PRO A 23 4.12 34.34 -6.23
CA PRO A 23 4.20 35.76 -6.57
C PRO A 23 5.29 36.09 -7.60
N THR A 24 4.82 36.81 -8.62
CA THR A 24 5.41 37.98 -9.29
C THR A 24 6.80 38.47 -8.85
N GLY A 25 7.71 38.53 -9.83
CA GLY A 25 8.86 39.43 -9.86
C GLY A 25 9.08 39.97 -11.26
N ARG A 26 8.46 41.11 -11.59
CA ARG A 26 8.77 41.92 -12.78
C ARG A 26 9.93 42.85 -12.44
N CYS A 27 11.00 42.83 -13.23
CA CYS A 27 11.86 44.00 -13.39
C CYS A 27 11.78 44.44 -14.86
N ARG A 28 11.44 45.72 -15.01
CA ARG A 28 11.22 46.45 -16.24
C ARG A 28 12.45 47.32 -16.50
N LEU A 29 12.75 47.49 -17.80
CA LEU A 29 13.50 48.57 -18.45
C LEU A 29 15.02 48.68 -18.24
N GLY A 30 15.70 48.74 -19.39
CA GLY A 30 17.06 49.24 -19.54
C GLY A 30 17.52 49.10 -21.00
N CYS A 31 17.18 50.08 -21.83
CA CYS A 31 17.60 50.20 -23.24
C CYS A 31 19.12 50.27 -23.38
N SER A 32 19.68 49.65 -24.43
CA SER A 32 20.82 50.23 -25.16
C SER A 32 20.89 49.66 -26.57
N LEU A 33 20.68 50.54 -27.54
CA LEU A 33 21.00 50.33 -28.95
C LEU A 33 22.51 50.22 -29.11
N SER A 34 22.97 49.25 -29.90
CA SER A 34 23.98 49.52 -30.92
C SER A 34 24.01 48.39 -31.96
N PRO A 35 23.90 48.72 -33.26
CA PRO A 35 24.12 47.79 -34.35
C PRO A 35 25.63 47.61 -34.52
N LEU A 36 26.11 46.43 -34.91
CA LEU A 36 27.35 46.27 -35.68
C LEU A 36 27.57 44.78 -36.00
N ARG A 37 27.79 44.51 -37.30
CA ARG A 37 28.64 43.43 -37.83
C ARG A 37 28.01 42.03 -38.01
N SER A 38 26.98 41.98 -38.85
CA SER A 38 27.01 41.46 -40.25
C SER A 38 28.10 40.49 -40.77
N VAL A 39 29.04 39.91 -40.00
CA VAL A 39 30.12 39.06 -40.59
C VAL A 39 30.52 37.86 -39.72
N ARG A 40 29.61 37.31 -38.91
CA ARG A 40 29.86 36.07 -38.12
C ARG A 40 28.80 34.99 -38.30
N ARG A 41 28.06 35.02 -39.41
CA ARG A 41 26.94 34.09 -39.68
C ARG A 41 27.32 32.76 -40.33
N HIS A 42 28.60 32.49 -40.62
CA HIS A 42 28.98 31.25 -41.32
C HIS A 42 29.96 30.32 -40.59
N ILE A 43 30.40 30.63 -39.37
CA ILE A 43 31.33 29.76 -38.62
C ILE A 43 30.68 29.09 -37.40
N ALA A 44 29.58 29.64 -36.87
CA ALA A 44 28.85 29.04 -35.73
C ALA A 44 27.88 27.90 -36.13
N ALA A 45 27.65 27.67 -37.43
CA ALA A 45 26.69 26.68 -37.90
C ALA A 45 27.24 25.24 -37.94
N VAL A 46 28.56 25.04 -37.85
CA VAL A 46 29.17 23.70 -37.96
C VAL A 46 29.42 23.04 -36.59
N VAL A 47 29.46 23.81 -35.49
CA VAL A 47 29.73 23.26 -34.13
C VAL A 47 28.44 22.92 -33.36
N ALA A 48 27.28 23.48 -33.75
CA ALA A 48 26.02 23.24 -33.06
C ALA A 48 25.29 21.93 -33.45
N VAL A 49 25.81 21.16 -34.43
CA VAL A 49 25.15 19.94 -34.93
C VAL A 49 25.63 18.66 -34.23
N ALA A 50 26.69 18.73 -33.41
CA ALA A 50 27.27 17.54 -32.77
C ALA A 50 26.73 17.21 -31.36
N ILE A 51 25.79 17.97 -30.80
CA ILE A 51 25.29 17.79 -29.41
C ILE A 51 23.79 17.48 -29.36
N ALA A 52 23.26 16.83 -30.39
CA ALA A 52 21.88 16.32 -30.39
C ALA A 52 21.89 14.80 -30.60
N VAL A 53 22.58 14.06 -29.73
CA VAL A 53 22.32 12.62 -29.60
C VAL A 53 21.05 12.48 -28.74
N PRO A 54 19.93 11.98 -29.28
CA PRO A 54 18.77 11.67 -28.47
C PRO A 54 19.16 10.50 -27.56
N VAL A 55 19.34 10.77 -26.27
CA VAL A 55 19.43 9.73 -25.24
C VAL A 55 18.01 9.19 -25.00
N ALA A 56 17.45 8.54 -26.01
CA ALA A 56 16.14 7.89 -25.97
C ALA A 56 16.29 6.42 -25.56
N TRP A 57 17.07 6.12 -24.52
CA TRP A 57 17.28 4.74 -24.06
C TRP A 57 17.50 4.73 -22.55
N ALA A 58 16.42 4.57 -21.78
CA ALA A 58 16.42 3.90 -20.47
C ALA A 58 15.03 3.95 -19.81
N GLN A 59 13.96 3.68 -20.56
CA GLN A 59 12.83 2.98 -19.95
C GLN A 59 13.08 1.49 -20.16
N GLY A 60 14.20 1.01 -19.59
CA GLY A 60 14.61 -0.38 -19.66
C GLY A 60 13.55 -1.20 -18.95
N GLY A 61 12.73 -1.91 -19.71
CA GLY A 61 11.74 -2.82 -19.16
C GLY A 61 12.46 -3.83 -18.26
N LEU A 62 12.01 -3.98 -17.01
CA LEU A 62 12.51 -5.04 -16.15
C LEU A 62 11.94 -6.38 -16.65
N TYR A 63 12.82 -7.37 -16.78
CA TYR A 63 12.45 -8.74 -17.11
C TYR A 63 12.10 -9.48 -15.82
N ARG A 64 11.01 -10.25 -15.86
CA ARG A 64 10.60 -11.10 -14.73
C ARG A 64 11.35 -12.43 -14.81
N CYS A 65 12.14 -12.71 -13.79
CA CYS A 65 13.00 -13.88 -13.67
C CYS A 65 12.55 -14.69 -12.45
N GLY A 66 11.52 -15.53 -12.65
CA GLY A 66 10.82 -16.20 -11.55
C GLY A 66 10.14 -15.20 -10.61
N ASN A 67 10.62 -15.13 -9.36
CA ASN A 67 10.13 -14.22 -8.31
C ASN A 67 10.96 -12.93 -8.16
N THR A 68 11.97 -12.74 -9.00
CA THR A 68 12.87 -11.56 -8.97
C THR A 68 12.82 -10.79 -10.28
N TYR A 69 13.02 -9.47 -10.21
CA TYR A 69 13.09 -8.62 -11.40
C TYR A 69 14.56 -8.32 -11.73
N SER A 70 14.91 -8.40 -13.02
CA SER A 70 16.27 -8.16 -13.52
C SER A 70 16.27 -7.19 -14.69
N GLN A 71 17.29 -6.36 -14.81
CA GLN A 71 17.51 -5.51 -15.98
C GLN A 71 18.13 -6.28 -17.16
N VAL A 72 18.67 -7.47 -16.89
CA VAL A 72 19.26 -8.38 -17.89
C VAL A 72 18.32 -9.57 -18.11
N PRO A 73 18.01 -9.97 -19.35
CA PRO A 73 17.16 -11.12 -19.63
C PRO A 73 17.78 -12.40 -19.03
N CYS A 74 17.02 -13.07 -18.15
CA CYS A 74 17.45 -14.29 -17.47
C CYS A 74 17.33 -15.57 -18.32
N SER A 75 16.60 -15.52 -19.43
CA SER A 75 16.42 -16.63 -20.38
C SER A 75 15.96 -16.07 -21.73
N ASN A 76 16.16 -16.85 -22.80
CA ASN A 76 15.64 -16.54 -24.14
C ASN A 76 14.10 -16.44 -24.18
N ASP A 77 13.41 -17.00 -23.17
CA ASP A 77 11.95 -16.93 -23.03
C ASP A 77 11.47 -15.81 -22.09
N ALA A 78 12.35 -14.89 -21.68
CA ALA A 78 12.00 -13.83 -20.75
C ALA A 78 11.00 -12.85 -21.38
N ARG A 79 9.77 -12.81 -20.82
CA ARG A 79 8.74 -11.87 -21.27
C ARG A 79 9.00 -10.48 -20.68
N THR A 80 9.00 -9.47 -21.54
CA THR A 80 8.97 -8.07 -21.12
C THR A 80 7.64 -7.78 -20.43
N ALA A 81 7.71 -7.52 -19.12
CA ALA A 81 6.56 -7.07 -18.35
C ALA A 81 6.65 -5.55 -18.23
N SER A 82 5.74 -4.83 -18.89
CA SER A 82 5.54 -3.41 -18.61
C SER A 82 4.85 -3.30 -17.24
N VAL A 83 5.64 -3.15 -16.18
CA VAL A 83 5.11 -2.80 -14.85
C VAL A 83 4.79 -1.32 -14.88
N PRO A 84 3.50 -0.91 -14.74
CA PRO A 84 3.15 0.50 -14.67
C PRO A 84 3.90 1.15 -13.51
N THR A 85 4.56 2.28 -13.75
CA THR A 85 5.21 3.07 -12.72
C THR A 85 4.14 3.53 -11.73
N GLY A 86 4.05 2.88 -10.55
CA GLY A 86 3.01 3.11 -9.56
C GLY A 86 2.07 1.93 -9.31
N ALA A 87 2.27 0.79 -9.99
CA ALA A 87 1.61 -0.46 -9.58
C ALA A 87 2.07 -0.83 -8.17
N ALA A 88 1.13 -0.97 -7.25
CA ALA A 88 1.40 -1.48 -5.92
C ALA A 88 2.09 -2.85 -6.05
N PRO A 89 3.15 -3.14 -5.28
CA PRO A 89 3.80 -4.43 -5.31
C PRO A 89 2.77 -5.55 -5.17
N ASP A 90 2.86 -6.57 -6.05
CA ASP A 90 2.02 -7.75 -5.91
C ASP A 90 2.19 -8.31 -4.49
N PRO A 91 1.10 -8.54 -3.74
CA PRO A 91 1.21 -9.06 -2.40
C PRO A 91 1.93 -10.41 -2.47
N ALA A 92 3.10 -10.51 -1.83
CA ALA A 92 3.84 -11.77 -1.82
C ALA A 92 2.94 -12.90 -1.30
N PRO A 93 3.04 -14.12 -1.85
CA PRO A 93 2.16 -15.23 -1.51
C PRO A 93 2.19 -15.50 0.00
N GLY A 94 1.01 -15.57 0.61
CA GLY A 94 0.82 -15.81 2.04
C GLY A 94 -0.49 -15.24 2.54
N LEU A 95 -0.94 -15.73 3.71
CA LEU A 95 -2.10 -15.18 4.40
C LEU A 95 -1.80 -13.73 4.81
N THR A 96 -2.79 -12.84 4.72
CA THR A 96 -2.68 -11.46 5.22
C THR A 96 -3.95 -11.03 5.96
N GLY A 97 -3.84 -10.02 6.83
CA GLY A 97 -4.98 -9.37 7.47
C GLY A 97 -5.88 -10.32 8.27
N ALA A 98 -7.16 -10.37 7.90
CA ALA A 98 -8.15 -11.21 8.54
C ALA A 98 -7.78 -12.69 8.57
N GLU A 99 -7.15 -13.20 7.51
CA GLU A 99 -6.83 -14.63 7.38
C GLU A 99 -5.75 -15.05 8.37
N VAL A 100 -4.72 -14.20 8.53
CA VAL A 100 -3.66 -14.41 9.53
C VAL A 100 -4.26 -14.38 10.93
N CYS A 101 -5.14 -13.42 11.21
CA CYS A 101 -5.82 -13.32 12.50
C CYS A 101 -6.70 -14.55 12.77
N ALA A 102 -7.51 -14.98 11.80
CA ALA A 102 -8.38 -16.15 11.92
C ALA A 102 -7.56 -17.44 12.14
N ALA A 103 -6.47 -17.64 11.39
CA ALA A 103 -5.59 -18.80 11.57
C ALA A 103 -4.93 -18.83 12.95
N HIS A 104 -4.59 -17.69 13.53
CA HIS A 104 -4.10 -17.61 14.91
C HIS A 104 -5.22 -17.79 15.94
N ALA A 105 -6.41 -17.23 15.72
CA ALA A 105 -7.56 -17.39 16.59
C ALA A 105 -8.04 -18.84 16.66
N LEU A 106 -8.04 -19.56 15.54
CA LEU A 106 -8.34 -20.99 15.48
C LEU A 106 -7.33 -21.82 16.27
N ARG A 107 -6.05 -21.49 16.19
CA ARG A 107 -5.01 -22.11 17.03
C ARG A 107 -5.20 -21.78 18.51
N ALA A 108 -5.61 -20.55 18.83
CA ALA A 108 -5.85 -20.09 20.19
C ALA A 108 -7.09 -20.71 20.85
N LEU A 109 -8.06 -21.23 20.08
CA LEU A 109 -9.14 -22.07 20.61
C LEU A 109 -8.61 -23.36 21.25
N GLY A 110 -7.37 -23.75 20.91
CA GLY A 110 -6.65 -24.88 21.50
C GLY A 110 -7.06 -26.21 20.87
N THR A 111 -6.09 -27.08 20.63
CA THR A 111 -6.33 -28.47 20.22
C THR A 111 -6.91 -29.31 21.37
N ASP A 112 -6.63 -28.92 22.61
CA ASP A 112 -6.95 -29.72 23.80
C ASP A 112 -8.36 -29.43 24.34
N SER A 113 -9.03 -28.40 23.83
CA SER A 113 -10.38 -28.01 24.26
C SER A 113 -11.49 -28.87 23.65
N GLY A 114 -11.15 -29.71 22.65
CA GLY A 114 -12.15 -30.46 21.88
C GLY A 114 -13.08 -29.54 21.06
N LEU A 115 -12.61 -28.33 20.73
CA LEU A 115 -13.37 -27.34 19.97
C LEU A 115 -12.78 -27.14 18.57
N ALA A 116 -13.65 -27.12 17.57
CA ALA A 116 -13.34 -26.70 16.21
C ALA A 116 -13.99 -25.34 15.95
N GLY A 117 -13.25 -24.43 15.29
CA GLY A 117 -13.78 -23.13 14.89
C GLY A 117 -13.90 -22.99 13.38
N ARG A 118 -14.84 -22.17 12.92
CA ARG A 118 -14.91 -21.67 11.55
C ARG A 118 -15.04 -20.15 11.57
N LEU A 119 -14.30 -19.45 10.72
CA LEU A 119 -14.45 -18.00 10.56
C LEU A 119 -15.86 -17.68 10.02
N GLU A 120 -16.58 -16.84 10.74
CA GLU A 120 -17.91 -16.38 10.35
C GLU A 120 -17.89 -14.93 9.88
N SER A 121 -17.20 -14.04 10.62
CA SER A 121 -17.05 -12.64 10.23
C SER A 121 -15.68 -12.10 10.60
N SER A 122 -15.25 -11.08 9.86
CA SER A 122 -14.02 -10.34 10.12
C SER A 122 -14.26 -8.85 9.88
N GLN A 123 -13.77 -8.01 10.78
CA GLN A 123 -13.87 -6.56 10.68
C GLN A 123 -12.50 -5.94 10.96
N ARG A 124 -12.06 -5.04 10.07
CA ARG A 124 -10.88 -4.23 10.31
C ARG A 124 -11.20 -3.16 11.35
N GLY A 125 -10.36 -3.06 12.37
CA GLY A 125 -10.43 -2.03 13.40
C GLY A 125 -9.48 -0.85 13.10
N PRO A 126 -9.45 0.16 13.98
CA PRO A 126 -8.50 1.26 13.88
C PRO A 126 -7.06 0.76 14.05
N ALA A 127 -6.11 1.53 13.53
CA ALA A 127 -4.70 1.33 13.86
C ALA A 127 -4.46 1.74 15.32
N GLU A 128 -3.68 0.96 16.06
CA GLU A 128 -3.38 1.21 17.46
C GLU A 128 -1.90 1.02 17.75
N VAL A 129 -1.36 1.79 18.68
CA VAL A 129 0.01 1.63 19.17
C VAL A 129 -0.04 0.74 20.41
N ILE A 130 0.68 -0.39 20.35
CA ILE A 130 0.84 -1.29 21.51
C ILE A 130 2.30 -1.30 21.95
N GLN A 131 2.54 -1.66 23.21
CA GLN A 131 3.89 -2.01 23.66
C GLN A 131 4.21 -3.44 23.25
N TYR A 132 5.24 -3.62 22.41
CA TYR A 132 5.72 -4.91 21.98
C TYR A 132 7.24 -4.96 22.14
N ALA A 133 7.75 -5.95 22.88
CA ALA A 133 9.17 -6.08 23.19
C ALA A 133 9.80 -4.79 23.78
N GLY A 134 9.05 -4.07 24.61
CA GLY A 134 9.51 -2.83 25.27
C GLY A 134 9.52 -1.59 24.37
N GLN A 135 9.02 -1.68 23.13
CA GLN A 135 8.94 -0.54 22.22
C GLN A 135 7.48 -0.28 21.78
N PRO A 136 7.09 1.00 21.60
CA PRO A 136 5.78 1.33 21.06
C PRO A 136 5.78 1.03 19.57
N LEU A 137 4.86 0.17 19.14
CA LEU A 137 4.73 -0.25 17.75
C LEU A 137 3.32 0.00 17.25
N ALA A 138 3.20 0.66 16.09
CA ALA A 138 1.93 0.83 15.40
C ALA A 138 1.47 -0.51 14.80
N THR A 139 0.19 -0.82 15.00
CA THR A 139 -0.41 -2.11 14.62
C THR A 139 -1.70 -1.92 13.86
N ARG A 140 -2.02 -2.90 13.01
CA ARG A 140 -3.32 -3.00 12.36
C ARG A 140 -4.20 -3.92 13.19
N THR A 141 -5.36 -3.42 13.61
CA THR A 141 -6.30 -4.22 14.41
C THR A 141 -7.27 -4.96 13.52
N TRP A 142 -7.51 -6.22 13.83
CA TRP A 142 -8.60 -7.01 13.25
C TRP A 142 -9.43 -7.67 14.34
N ARG A 143 -10.75 -7.66 14.15
CA ARG A 143 -11.70 -8.42 14.96
C ARG A 143 -12.24 -9.57 14.11
N VAL A 144 -12.16 -10.79 14.62
CA VAL A 144 -12.69 -11.98 13.96
C VAL A 144 -13.65 -12.70 14.88
N THR A 145 -14.78 -13.13 14.35
CA THR A 145 -15.76 -13.95 15.06
C THR A 145 -15.73 -15.35 14.48
N LEU A 146 -15.50 -16.33 15.35
CA LEU A 146 -15.47 -17.74 15.01
C LEU A 146 -16.76 -18.40 15.50
N ALA A 147 -17.45 -19.11 14.61
CA ALA A 147 -18.45 -20.09 15.00
C ALA A 147 -17.73 -21.32 15.53
N VAL A 148 -18.00 -21.68 16.79
CA VAL A 148 -17.32 -22.77 17.49
C VAL A 148 -18.26 -23.98 17.57
N ARG A 149 -17.70 -25.15 17.34
CA ARG A 149 -18.36 -26.44 17.45
C ARG A 149 -17.51 -27.38 18.30
N THR A 150 -18.12 -28.38 18.91
CA THR A 150 -17.39 -29.48 19.53
C THR A 150 -16.83 -30.42 18.45
N VAL A 151 -15.92 -31.33 18.81
CA VAL A 151 -15.41 -32.36 17.89
C VAL A 151 -16.53 -33.29 17.38
N GLU A 152 -17.63 -33.43 18.11
CA GLU A 152 -18.84 -34.14 17.67
C GLU A 152 -19.70 -33.32 16.69
N GLY A 153 -19.28 -32.09 16.36
CA GLY A 153 -19.96 -31.20 15.42
C GLY A 153 -21.12 -30.40 16.02
N LEU A 154 -21.36 -30.50 17.33
CA LEU A 154 -22.40 -29.74 18.02
C LEU A 154 -22.02 -28.26 18.11
N ALA A 155 -22.99 -27.36 17.96
CA ALA A 155 -22.74 -25.93 18.08
C ALA A 155 -22.40 -25.56 19.54
N ALA A 156 -21.23 -24.94 19.73
CA ALA A 156 -20.73 -24.47 21.03
C ALA A 156 -20.79 -22.94 21.18
N GLY A 157 -21.35 -22.24 20.19
CA GLY A 157 -21.56 -20.79 20.18
C GLY A 157 -20.55 -20.04 19.32
N HIS A 158 -20.31 -18.77 19.66
CA HIS A 158 -19.40 -17.88 18.94
C HIS A 158 -18.29 -17.38 19.86
N ARG A 159 -17.10 -17.19 19.31
CA ARG A 159 -15.95 -16.60 20.02
C ARG A 159 -15.35 -15.48 19.19
N THR A 160 -15.23 -14.31 19.80
CA THR A 160 -14.66 -13.14 19.14
C THR A 160 -13.22 -12.95 19.61
N PHE A 161 -12.32 -12.74 18.66
CA PHE A 161 -10.92 -12.45 18.91
C PHE A 161 -10.55 -11.10 18.33
N ARG A 162 -9.63 -10.41 19.01
CA ARG A 162 -8.98 -9.21 18.55
C ARG A 162 -7.50 -9.51 18.32
N CYS A 163 -7.03 -9.28 17.10
CA CYS A 163 -5.63 -9.42 16.74
C CYS A 163 -5.01 -8.04 16.48
N HIS A 164 -3.81 -7.85 16.99
CA HIS A 164 -2.92 -6.76 16.61
C HIS A 164 -1.86 -7.34 15.68
N LEU A 165 -1.92 -6.94 14.42
CA LEU A 165 -0.98 -7.36 13.38
C LEU A 165 0.07 -6.28 13.17
N SER A 166 1.23 -6.69 12.66
CA SER A 166 2.24 -5.77 12.14
C SER A 166 1.67 -4.88 11.02
N GLU A 167 2.39 -3.80 10.68
CA GLU A 167 1.93 -2.83 9.69
C GLU A 167 1.68 -3.43 8.30
N ASP A 168 2.45 -4.47 7.94
CA ASP A 168 2.31 -5.29 6.73
C ASP A 168 1.20 -6.36 6.82
N GLU A 169 0.46 -6.41 7.93
CA GLU A 169 -0.65 -7.34 8.21
C GLU A 169 -0.30 -8.84 8.10
N ARG A 170 0.99 -9.19 8.22
CA ARG A 170 1.48 -10.57 8.02
C ARG A 170 1.83 -11.31 9.30
N ARG A 171 2.10 -10.58 10.39
CA ARG A 171 2.53 -11.18 11.66
C ARG A 171 1.59 -10.76 12.79
N VAL A 172 1.10 -11.72 13.56
CA VAL A 172 0.34 -11.44 14.78
C VAL A 172 1.32 -11.06 15.89
N LEU A 173 1.19 -9.85 16.41
CA LEU A 173 1.98 -9.34 17.53
C LEU A 173 1.29 -9.65 18.85
N ARG A 174 -0.04 -9.55 18.88
CA ARG A 174 -0.85 -9.87 20.07
C ARG A 174 -2.22 -10.38 19.64
N ILE A 175 -2.73 -11.37 20.37
CA ILE A 175 -4.11 -11.82 20.26
C ILE A 175 -4.76 -11.77 21.65
N SER A 176 -6.02 -11.35 21.69
CA SER A 176 -6.84 -11.35 22.90
C SER A 176 -8.25 -11.81 22.55
N SER A 177 -8.84 -12.65 23.39
CA SER A 177 -10.29 -12.90 23.32
C SER A 177 -11.00 -11.59 23.59
N ALA A 178 -11.84 -11.15 22.66
CA ALA A 178 -12.72 -10.02 22.92
C ALA A 178 -13.85 -10.53 23.81
N THR A 179 -13.93 -10.00 25.03
CA THR A 179 -15.12 -10.17 25.86
C THR A 179 -16.30 -9.57 25.08
N PRO A 180 -17.42 -10.31 24.95
CA PRO A 180 -18.61 -9.82 24.24
C PRO A 180 -19.14 -8.52 24.85
#